data_AF-A0AAP0MCQ8-F1
#
_entry.id   AF-A0AAP0MCQ8-F1
#
_cell.length_a   1.000
_cell.length_b   1.000
_cell.length_c   1.000
_cell.angle_alpha   90.00
_cell.angle_beta   90.00
_cell.angle_gamma   90.00
#
_symmetry.space_group_name_H-M   'P 1'
#
loop_
_entity.id
_entity.type
_entity.pdbx_description
1 polymer ?
#
loop_
_entity_poly.entity_id
_entity_poly.type
_entity_poly.pdbx_seq_one_letter_code
_entity_poly.pdbx_strand_id
1 'polypeptide(L)'
;MGENQLEIKNICDSLGIRLISYSPLGLGMLTGKYTPSKLPRGPRALLFRQILPGSKPLLRSLKEIAERRGKTIPQVAINWCICKGTIPIPGVKSVKQVEENLGALGWRLSSDELLELEYAALESPQRMIQNIFQTR
;
A
#
# COMPACT_ATOMS: atom_id res chain seq x y z
N MET A 1 2.08 9.13 4.15
CA MET A 1 1.32 8.78 5.37
C MET A 1 0.54 10.02 5.77
N GLY A 2 -0.69 9.92 6.29
CA GLY A 2 -1.43 11.14 6.68
C GLY A 2 -0.77 11.85 7.86
N GLU A 3 -1.00 13.16 8.03
CA GLU A 3 -0.40 13.96 9.12
C GLU A 3 -0.68 13.35 10.50
N ASN A 4 -1.95 13.06 10.82
CA ASN A 4 -2.33 12.41 12.08
C ASN A 4 -1.65 11.05 12.29
N GLN A 5 -1.44 10.30 11.21
CA GLN A 5 -0.76 9.00 11.28
C GLN A 5 0.73 9.17 11.55
N LEU A 6 1.34 10.25 11.04
CA LEU A 6 2.73 10.59 11.30
C LEU A 6 2.93 11.02 12.75
N GLU A 7 2.00 11.79 13.31
CA GLU A 7 2.00 12.16 14.73
C GLU A 7 1.95 10.92 15.64
N ILE A 8 0.99 10.03 15.43
CA ILE A 8 0.90 8.76 16.18
C ILE A 8 2.18 7.95 16.04
N LYS A 9 2.75 7.89 14.83
CA LYS A 9 3.99 7.17 14.60
C LYS A 9 5.15 7.77 15.40
N ASN A 10 5.32 9.09 15.39
CA ASN A 10 6.39 9.75 16.12
C ASN A 10 6.27 9.53 17.63
N ILE A 11 5.04 9.51 18.16
CA ILE A 11 4.77 9.17 19.57
C ILE A 11 5.14 7.70 19.84
N CYS A 12 4.74 6.78 18.97
CA CYS A 12 5.13 5.38 19.14
C CYS A 12 6.66 5.20 19.10
N ASP A 13 7.34 5.86 18.17
CA ASP A 13 8.80 5.81 18.07
C ASP A 13 9.49 6.36 19.33
N SER A 14 9.00 7.47 19.89
CA SER A 14 9.57 8.05 21.13
C SER A 14 9.36 7.16 22.36
N LEU A 15 8.33 6.32 22.34
CA LEU A 15 8.03 5.34 23.39
C LEU A 15 8.64 3.96 23.13
N GLY A 16 9.39 3.77 22.03
CA GLY A 16 9.95 2.47 21.66
C GLY A 16 8.89 1.44 21.19
N ILE A 17 7.70 1.90 20.82
CA ILE A 17 6.59 1.07 20.35
C ILE A 17 6.68 0.90 18.83
N ARG A 18 6.64 -0.35 18.36
CA ARG A 18 6.64 -0.65 16.93
C ARG A 18 5.22 -0.74 16.38
N LEU A 19 4.95 0.04 15.34
CA LEU A 19 3.68 0.00 14.63
C LEU A 19 3.62 -1.13 13.62
N ILE A 20 2.51 -1.87 13.64
CA ILE A 20 2.16 -2.87 12.63
C ILE A 20 1.19 -2.22 11.63
N SER A 21 1.56 -2.14 10.35
CA SER A 21 0.68 -1.55 9.33
C SER A 21 -0.27 -2.61 8.76
N TYR A 22 -1.56 -2.49 9.12
CA TYR A 22 -2.62 -3.34 8.61
C TYR A 22 -3.00 -3.02 7.16
N SER A 23 -3.33 -4.06 6.38
CA SER A 23 -3.74 -3.94 4.97
C SER A 23 -2.77 -3.15 4.09
N PRO A 24 -1.46 -3.46 4.08
CA PRO A 24 -0.47 -2.71 3.29
C PRO A 24 -0.72 -2.75 1.77
N LEU A 25 -1.55 -3.70 1.30
CA LEU A 25 -1.94 -3.84 -0.10
C LEU A 25 -3.36 -3.30 -0.43
N GLY A 26 -4.02 -2.61 0.52
CA GLY A 26 -5.36 -2.04 0.32
C GLY A 26 -6.39 -3.06 -0.15
N LEU A 27 -6.57 -4.15 0.61
CA LEU A 27 -7.45 -5.30 0.24
C LEU A 27 -7.05 -6.01 -1.07
N GLY A 28 -5.82 -5.78 -1.53
CA GLY A 28 -5.28 -6.26 -2.79
C GLY A 28 -5.44 -5.28 -3.96
N MET A 29 -5.98 -4.08 -3.74
CA MET A 29 -6.09 -3.04 -4.76
C MET A 29 -4.71 -2.62 -5.27
N LEU A 30 -3.74 -2.47 -4.37
CA LEU A 30 -2.35 -2.09 -4.68
C LEU A 30 -1.50 -3.26 -5.20
N THR A 31 -2.13 -4.24 -5.85
CA THR A 31 -1.41 -5.34 -6.53
C THR A 31 -1.39 -5.17 -8.05
N GLY A 32 -2.14 -4.19 -8.59
CA GLY A 32 -2.29 -3.97 -10.03
C GLY A 32 -3.09 -5.04 -10.79
N LYS A 33 -3.50 -6.14 -10.14
CA LYS A 33 -4.20 -7.24 -10.83
C LYS A 33 -5.69 -6.99 -11.13
N TYR A 34 -6.25 -5.94 -10.53
CA TYR A 34 -7.65 -5.55 -10.70
C TYR A 34 -7.76 -4.33 -11.60
N THR A 35 -8.77 -4.34 -12.46
CA THR A 35 -9.10 -3.24 -13.37
C THR A 35 -10.61 -2.97 -13.29
N PRO A 36 -11.12 -1.86 -13.85
CA PRO A 36 -12.56 -1.64 -13.94
C PRO A 36 -13.33 -2.81 -14.61
N SER A 37 -12.68 -3.54 -15.52
CA SER A 37 -13.21 -4.74 -16.18
C SER A 37 -12.94 -6.05 -15.44
N LYS A 38 -12.07 -6.05 -14.41
CA LYS A 38 -11.66 -7.24 -13.66
C LYS A 38 -11.64 -6.93 -12.16
N LEU A 39 -12.81 -7.07 -11.54
CA LEU A 39 -13.04 -6.80 -10.12
C LEU A 39 -12.92 -8.07 -9.25
N PRO A 40 -12.68 -7.95 -7.94
CA PRO A 40 -12.77 -9.09 -7.02
C PRO A 40 -14.21 -9.62 -6.93
N ARG A 41 -14.38 -10.89 -6.54
CA ARG A 41 -15.70 -11.48 -6.26
C ARG A 41 -16.28 -10.99 -4.93
N GLY A 42 -17.61 -11.03 -4.83
CA GLY A 42 -18.36 -10.75 -3.61
C GLY A 42 -18.47 -9.25 -3.27
N PRO A 43 -18.75 -8.90 -2.01
CA PRO A 43 -19.07 -7.52 -1.60
C PRO A 43 -17.93 -6.53 -1.84
N ARG A 44 -16.67 -7.01 -1.91
CA ARG A 44 -15.51 -6.17 -2.26
C ARG A 44 -15.61 -5.54 -3.65
N ALA A 45 -16.38 -6.11 -4.57
CA ALA A 45 -16.56 -5.56 -5.91
C ALA A 45 -17.13 -4.13 -5.87
N LEU A 46 -18.09 -3.88 -4.97
CA LEU A 46 -18.74 -2.57 -4.82
C LEU A 46 -17.73 -1.49 -4.39
N LEU A 47 -16.93 -1.80 -3.37
CA LEU A 47 -15.86 -0.94 -2.89
C LEU A 47 -14.84 -0.63 -4.00
N PHE A 48 -14.44 -1.65 -4.77
CA PHE A 48 -13.47 -1.48 -5.84
C PHE A 48 -14.02 -0.61 -6.97
N ARG A 49 -15.32 -0.71 -7.32
CA ARG A 49 -15.94 0.18 -8.32
C ARG A 49 -15.85 1.66 -7.95
N GLN A 50 -15.95 1.97 -6.66
CA GLN A 50 -15.90 3.34 -6.18
C GLN A 50 -14.46 3.88 -6.13
N ILE A 51 -13.50 3.07 -5.68
CA ILE A 51 -12.15 3.57 -5.34
C ILE A 51 -11.13 3.34 -6.46
N LEU A 52 -11.21 2.19 -7.15
CA LEU A 52 -10.21 1.80 -8.15
C LEU A 52 -10.05 2.81 -9.31
N PRO A 53 -11.11 3.48 -9.82
CA PRO A 53 -10.95 4.51 -10.84
C PRO A 53 -10.06 5.69 -10.41
N GLY A 54 -10.11 6.05 -9.13
CA GLY A 54 -9.32 7.15 -8.56
C GLY A 54 -7.90 6.79 -8.18
N SER A 55 -7.59 5.52 -8.00
CA SER A 55 -6.24 5.09 -7.62
C SER A 55 -5.29 4.94 -8.82
N LYS A 56 -5.72 5.33 -10.03
CA LYS A 56 -4.91 5.26 -11.25
C LYS A 56 -3.54 5.95 -11.12
N PRO A 57 -3.42 7.19 -10.59
CA PRO A 57 -2.11 7.84 -10.45
C PRO A 57 -1.17 7.02 -9.56
N LEU A 58 -1.65 6.59 -8.39
CA LEU A 58 -0.86 5.77 -7.47
C LEU A 58 -0.48 4.40 -8.06
N LEU A 59 -1.42 3.70 -8.72
CA LEU A 59 -1.14 2.42 -9.35
C LEU A 59 -0.13 2.53 -10.49
N ARG A 60 -0.15 3.64 -11.23
CA ARG A 60 0.83 3.95 -12.27
C ARG A 60 2.22 4.16 -11.66
N SER A 61 2.36 5.02 -10.65
CA SER A 61 3.65 5.26 -10.00
C SER A 61 4.23 3.98 -9.37
N LEU A 62 3.40 3.20 -8.66
CA LEU A 62 3.82 1.90 -8.14
C LEU A 62 4.35 0.96 -9.24
N LYS A 63 3.71 0.97 -10.41
CA LYS A 63 4.12 0.17 -11.57
C LYS A 63 5.44 0.65 -12.16
N GLU A 64 5.61 1.96 -12.35
CA GLU A 64 6.82 2.55 -12.91
C GLU A 64 8.04 2.30 -11.99
N ILE A 65 7.88 2.49 -10.68
CA ILE A 65 8.92 2.15 -9.70
C ILE A 65 9.24 0.65 -9.73
N ALA A 66 8.21 -0.20 -9.80
CA ALA A 66 8.39 -1.65 -9.86
C ALA A 66 9.21 -2.04 -11.11
N GLU A 67 8.91 -1.47 -12.27
CA GLU A 67 9.64 -1.70 -13.53
C GLU A 67 11.10 -1.23 -13.42
N ARG A 68 11.36 0.00 -12.93
CA ARG A 68 12.73 0.53 -12.77
C ARG A 68 13.57 -0.30 -11.80
N ARG A 69 12.95 -0.90 -10.78
CA ARG A 69 13.63 -1.69 -9.73
C ARG A 69 13.70 -3.18 -10.03
N GLY A 70 13.06 -3.67 -11.10
CA GLY A 70 12.92 -5.11 -11.34
C GLY A 70 12.14 -5.81 -10.22
N LYS A 71 11.10 -5.15 -9.70
CA LYS A 71 10.24 -5.60 -8.59
C LYS A 71 8.80 -5.72 -9.06
N THR A 72 7.92 -6.19 -8.17
CA THR A 72 6.47 -6.21 -8.43
C THR A 72 5.77 -5.06 -7.70
N ILE A 73 4.59 -4.65 -8.19
CA ILE A 73 3.75 -3.60 -7.55
C ILE A 73 3.52 -3.90 -6.05
N PRO A 74 3.13 -5.14 -5.64
CA PRO A 74 3.01 -5.48 -4.23
C PRO A 74 4.30 -5.26 -3.42
N GLN A 75 5.47 -5.57 -4.01
CA GLN A 75 6.75 -5.39 -3.33
C GLN A 75 7.05 -3.92 -3.06
N VAL A 76 6.77 -3.04 -4.02
CA VAL A 76 6.92 -1.59 -3.85
C VAL A 76 5.98 -1.08 -2.75
N ALA A 77 4.70 -1.48 -2.77
CA ALA A 77 3.72 -1.06 -1.77
C ALA A 77 4.11 -1.52 -0.35
N ILE A 78 4.57 -2.76 -0.19
CA ILE A 78 5.05 -3.30 1.09
C ILE A 78 6.34 -2.59 1.52
N ASN A 79 7.28 -2.35 0.60
CA ASN A 79 8.54 -1.67 0.88
C ASN A 79 8.30 -0.22 1.34
N TRP A 80 7.29 0.46 0.79
CA TRP A 80 6.87 1.78 1.26
C TRP A 80 6.49 1.76 2.75
N CYS A 81 5.71 0.77 3.22
CA CYS A 81 5.38 0.63 4.64
C CYS A 81 6.64 0.43 5.51
N ILE A 82 7.59 -0.37 5.03
CA ILE A 82 8.87 -0.61 5.71
C ILE A 82 9.69 0.67 5.78
N CYS A 83 9.83 1.41 4.68
CA CYS A 83 10.53 2.69 4.63
C CYS A 83 9.87 3.76 5.49
N LYS A 84 8.55 3.70 5.67
CA LYS A 84 7.83 4.54 6.64
C LYS A 84 8.03 4.12 8.09
N GLY A 85 8.80 3.06 8.37
CA GLY A 85 9.18 2.63 9.71
C GLY A 85 8.13 1.76 10.40
N THR A 86 7.26 1.10 9.64
CA THR A 86 6.23 0.18 10.16
C THR A 86 6.55 -1.27 9.80
N ILE A 87 5.96 -2.22 10.53
CA ILE A 87 6.02 -3.65 10.24
C ILE A 87 4.76 -4.04 9.46
N PRO A 88 4.83 -4.24 8.13
CA PRO A 88 3.65 -4.60 7.35
C PRO A 88 3.21 -6.05 7.59
N ILE A 89 1.89 -6.25 7.63
CA ILE A 89 1.25 -7.57 7.70
C ILE A 89 0.45 -7.83 6.41
N PRO A 90 1.11 -8.15 5.28
CA PRO A 90 0.42 -8.39 4.03
C PRO A 90 -0.34 -9.73 4.06
N GLY A 91 -1.62 -9.70 3.67
CA GLY A 91 -2.42 -10.92 3.55
C GLY A 91 -2.05 -11.75 2.33
N VAL A 92 -2.00 -13.07 2.49
CA VAL A 92 -1.69 -14.06 1.45
C VAL A 92 -2.73 -15.18 1.42
N LYS A 93 -2.91 -15.80 0.25
CA LYS A 93 -3.79 -16.98 0.05
C LYS A 93 -3.12 -18.12 -0.70
N SER A 94 -1.87 -17.93 -1.14
CA SER A 94 -1.10 -18.95 -1.84
C SER A 94 0.39 -18.76 -1.59
N VAL A 95 1.16 -19.83 -1.78
CA VAL A 95 2.63 -19.82 -1.65
C VAL A 95 3.26 -18.78 -2.59
N LYS A 96 2.78 -18.68 -3.83
CA LYS A 96 3.23 -17.65 -4.78
C LYS A 96 3.12 -16.22 -4.24
N GLN A 97 2.06 -15.92 -3.48
CA GLN A 97 1.92 -14.59 -2.86
C GLN A 97 2.87 -14.38 -1.68
N VAL A 98 3.24 -15.45 -0.97
CA VAL A 98 4.29 -15.40 0.06
C VAL A 98 5.61 -15.04 -0.60
N GLU A 99 6.01 -15.77 -1.63
CA GLU A 99 7.25 -15.53 -2.39
C GLU A 99 7.28 -14.12 -2.99
N GLU A 100 6.18 -13.68 -3.59
CA GLU A 100 6.05 -12.32 -4.14
C GLU A 100 6.23 -11.26 -3.03
N ASN A 101 5.55 -11.41 -1.90
CA ASN A 101 5.65 -10.45 -0.80
C ASN A 101 7.06 -10.42 -0.16
N LEU A 102 7.73 -11.58 -0.06
CA LEU A 102 9.09 -11.67 0.49
C LEU A 102 10.10 -10.85 -0.32
N GLY A 103 9.90 -10.70 -1.62
CA GLY A 103 10.75 -9.87 -2.48
C GLY A 103 10.70 -8.36 -2.17
N ALA A 104 9.83 -7.93 -1.25
CA ALA A 104 9.83 -6.58 -0.70
C ALA A 104 11.00 -6.34 0.28
N LEU A 105 11.63 -7.41 0.78
CA LEU A 105 12.75 -7.35 1.72
C LEU A 105 14.10 -7.22 0.98
N GLY A 106 15.14 -6.81 1.71
CA GLY A 106 16.51 -6.73 1.18
C GLY A 106 16.83 -5.48 0.35
N TRP A 107 15.89 -4.55 0.20
CA TRP A 107 16.11 -3.26 -0.47
C TRP A 107 15.24 -2.16 0.16
N ARG A 108 15.48 -0.90 -0.22
CA ARG A 108 14.69 0.25 0.22
C ARG A 108 14.42 1.18 -0.96
N LEU A 109 13.21 1.71 -1.02
CA LEU A 109 12.87 2.84 -1.88
C LEU A 109 13.78 4.04 -1.57
N SER A 110 14.17 4.78 -2.60
CA SER A 110 14.89 6.04 -2.41
C SER A 110 13.95 7.13 -1.90
N SER A 111 14.51 8.23 -1.41
CA SER A 111 13.73 9.41 -1.02
C SER A 111 12.85 9.93 -2.17
N ASP A 112 13.39 9.95 -3.39
CA ASP A 112 12.65 10.39 -4.58
C ASP A 112 11.48 9.49 -4.91
N GLU A 113 11.65 8.16 -4.81
CA GLU A 113 10.56 7.20 -5.05
C GLU A 113 9.49 7.27 -3.95
N LEU A 114 9.88 7.55 -2.70
CA LEU A 114 8.94 7.80 -1.62
C LEU A 114 8.11 9.06 -1.89
N LEU A 115 8.75 10.14 -2.33
CA LEU A 115 8.08 11.38 -2.70
C LEU A 115 7.16 11.19 -3.92
N GLU A 116 7.61 10.46 -4.93
CA GLU A 116 6.81 10.12 -6.12
C GLU A 116 5.49 9.43 -5.71
N LEU A 117 5.57 8.44 -4.81
CA LEU A 117 4.39 7.76 -4.28
C LEU A 117 3.49 8.66 -3.44
N GLU A 118 4.06 9.62 -2.72
CA GLU A 118 3.29 10.60 -1.95
C GLU A 118 2.52 11.56 -2.85
N TYR A 119 3.16 12.11 -3.89
CA TYR A 119 2.49 12.94 -4.88
C TYR A 119 1.40 12.16 -5.62
N ALA A 120 1.70 10.93 -6.06
CA ALA A 120 0.72 10.09 -6.74
C ALA A 120 -0.49 9.73 -5.84
N ALA A 121 -0.27 9.59 -4.53
CA ALA A 121 -1.34 9.40 -3.56
C ALA A 121 -2.19 10.66 -3.37
N LEU A 122 -1.60 11.86 -3.40
CA LEU A 122 -2.33 13.13 -3.34
C LEU A 122 -3.16 13.39 -4.60
N GLU A 123 -2.64 12.98 -5.77
CA GLU A 123 -3.36 13.03 -7.05
C GLU A 123 -4.50 12.01 -7.15
N SER A 124 -4.57 11.04 -6.25
CA SER A 124 -5.60 10.00 -6.24
C SER A 124 -6.82 10.46 -5.43
N PRO A 125 -7.92 10.89 -6.06
CA PRO A 125 -9.03 11.58 -5.37
C PRO A 125 -9.86 10.67 -4.45
N GLN A 126 -9.83 9.36 -4.66
CA GLN A 126 -10.56 8.40 -3.84
C GLN A 126 -9.65 7.75 -2.81
N ARG A 127 -9.94 7.98 -1.52
CA ARG A 127 -9.26 7.36 -0.40
C ARG A 127 -9.91 6.04 -0.02
N MET A 128 -9.12 5.14 0.57
CA MET A 128 -9.64 3.93 1.19
C MET A 128 -10.62 4.32 2.30
N ILE A 129 -11.77 3.65 2.37
CA ILE A 129 -12.74 3.87 3.45
C ILE A 129 -12.08 3.48 4.77
N GLN A 130 -12.25 4.33 5.78
CA GLN A 130 -11.79 4.08 7.13
C GLN A 130 -12.37 2.74 7.62
N ASN A 131 -11.51 1.88 8.16
CA ASN A 131 -11.97 0.57 8.61
C ASN A 131 -12.90 0.76 9.81
N ILE A 132 -14.03 0.04 9.85
CA ILE A 132 -14.99 0.08 10.97
C ILE A 132 -14.36 -0.33 12.31
N PHE A 133 -13.25 -1.05 12.28
CA PHE A 133 -12.47 -1.43 13.46
C PHE A 133 -11.42 -0.39 13.88
N GLN A 134 -11.25 0.70 13.12
CA GLN A 134 -10.43 1.82 13.57
C GLN A 134 -11.23 2.60 14.60
N THR A 135 -10.72 2.63 15.83
CA THR A 135 -11.27 3.46 16.92
C THR A 135 -11.36 4.91 16.45
N ARG A 136 -12.51 5.53 16.67
CA ARG A 136 -12.77 6.93 16.32
C ARG A 136 -11.96 7.87 17.21
#